data_AF-A0A3A0CPU0-F1
#
_entry.id   AF-A0A3A0CPU0-F1
#
_cell.length_a   1.000
_cell.length_b   1.000
_cell.length_c   1.000
_cell.angle_alpha   90.00
_cell.angle_beta   90.00
_cell.angle_gamma   90.00
#
_symmetry.space_group_name_H-M   'P 1'
#
loop_
_entity.id
_entity.type
_entity.pdbx_description
1 polymer ?
#
loop_
_entity_poly.entity_id
_entity_poly.type
_entity_poly.pdbx_seq_one_letter_code
_entity_poly.pdbx_strand_id
1 'polypeptide(L)'
;MKPPGVPCMLTNGHMRVRAAVRGLIVLLVSPLVGPSVAAAQEEIFAARRSKVYHIRLCSAAKNISAENRVRFKSEKEAVSEGRRLCKSCARLVEREAEAAEKAKSDGANTPADDAEARRRTTKDGRAEKDEGAPESPGAPVPSAGDAIKPSQPDRSQADEPEIETLSARVKEVVAGGTIVLESGEHVRLWGVGCPRSGQMDGEAAASFLAKRVKGRKVQLSWHRGEDGTSPRDALGRLVASVSYGSDKSDLASALLLEGLAWVDRGQPCPRRAEYLNREDDAAWSQRGVWKRLSGAAGRREAVVGKHTHQYHAPDCPHVAHLIEPATITLNEARGRRLSPCEFWRDAK
;
A
#
# COMPACT_ATOMS: atom_id res chain seq x y z
N MET A 1 -23.31 -70.15 22.37
CA MET A 1 -22.78 -71.33 21.65
C MET A 1 -21.83 -70.84 20.58
N LYS A 2 -20.53 -71.12 20.75
CA LYS A 2 -19.48 -70.98 19.74
C LYS A 2 -19.33 -72.36 19.08
N PRO A 3 -18.86 -72.44 17.83
CA PRO A 3 -17.70 -73.30 17.64
C PRO A 3 -16.59 -72.68 16.78
N PRO A 4 -15.38 -73.30 16.79
CA PRO A 4 -14.10 -72.64 16.56
C PRO A 4 -13.32 -73.18 15.34
N GLY A 5 -12.20 -72.50 15.01
CA GLY A 5 -11.04 -73.04 14.30
C GLY A 5 -11.26 -73.23 12.79
N VAL A 6 -10.26 -73.11 11.91
CA VAL A 6 -8.88 -73.60 11.99
C VAL A 6 -8.00 -72.80 11.00
N PRO A 7 -6.71 -72.55 11.33
CA PRO A 7 -5.74 -71.91 10.45
C PRO A 7 -4.99 -72.93 9.57
N CYS A 8 -4.43 -72.51 8.43
CA CYS A 8 -3.47 -73.32 7.70
C CYS A 8 -2.18 -72.53 7.42
N MET A 9 -1.09 -73.07 7.98
CA MET A 9 0.30 -72.72 7.74
C MET A 9 0.82 -73.38 6.44
N LEU A 10 2.09 -73.05 6.15
CA LEU A 10 3.10 -73.81 5.39
C LEU A 10 3.11 -73.51 3.89
N THR A 11 4.24 -73.38 3.18
CA THR A 11 5.68 -73.53 3.49
C THR A 11 6.48 -73.25 2.21
N ASN A 12 7.79 -73.01 2.39
CA ASN A 12 8.90 -73.30 1.47
C ASN A 12 9.02 -72.42 0.20
N GLY A 13 10.21 -72.06 -0.26
CA GLY A 13 11.56 -72.45 0.14
C GLY A 13 12.57 -71.92 -0.88
N HIS A 14 13.74 -71.56 -0.37
CA HIS A 14 15.07 -71.52 -1.00
C HIS A 14 15.19 -71.57 -2.54
N MET A 15 15.90 -70.59 -3.10
CA MET A 15 17.21 -70.89 -3.71
C MET A 15 18.09 -69.64 -3.87
N ARG A 16 19.31 -69.75 -3.35
CA ARG A 16 20.41 -68.81 -3.57
C ARG A 16 21.07 -69.15 -4.91
N VAL A 17 21.32 -68.15 -5.75
CA VAL A 17 22.38 -68.21 -6.76
C VAL A 17 23.26 -66.98 -6.57
N ARG A 18 24.51 -67.21 -6.18
CA ARG A 18 25.58 -66.21 -6.19
C ARG A 18 26.09 -66.10 -7.63
N ALA A 19 26.09 -64.90 -8.19
CA ALA A 19 26.92 -64.55 -9.32
C ALA A 19 27.63 -63.24 -9.01
N ALA A 20 28.95 -63.33 -8.85
CA ALA A 20 29.84 -62.19 -8.73
C ALA A 20 30.03 -61.58 -10.12
N VAL A 21 29.71 -60.30 -10.28
CA VAL A 21 30.13 -59.51 -11.44
C VAL A 21 30.85 -58.28 -10.92
N ARG A 22 32.18 -58.29 -11.07
CA ARG A 22 33.03 -57.10 -11.05
C ARG A 22 32.73 -56.33 -12.33
N GLY A 23 32.35 -55.06 -12.21
CA GLY A 23 32.07 -54.21 -13.38
C GLY A 23 32.02 -52.73 -13.02
N LEU A 24 33.16 -52.08 -13.20
CA LEU A 24 33.33 -50.72 -13.74
C LEU A 24 32.35 -49.63 -13.24
N ILE A 25 32.78 -48.87 -12.22
CA ILE A 25 32.19 -47.57 -11.89
C ILE A 25 32.59 -46.58 -13.00
N VAL A 26 31.69 -46.36 -13.96
CA VAL A 26 31.73 -45.19 -14.84
C VAL A 26 31.01 -44.06 -14.11
N LEU A 27 31.78 -43.08 -13.62
CA LEU A 27 31.25 -41.81 -13.13
C LEU A 27 30.64 -41.06 -14.31
N LEU A 28 29.34 -41.27 -14.56
CA LEU A 28 28.52 -40.38 -15.36
C LEU A 28 28.37 -39.08 -14.57
N VAL A 29 29.18 -38.08 -14.94
CA VAL A 29 28.96 -36.69 -14.55
C VAL A 29 27.68 -36.25 -15.27
N SER A 30 26.53 -36.41 -14.61
CA SER A 30 25.29 -35.78 -15.04
C SER A 30 25.48 -34.27 -14.96
N PRO A 31 25.29 -33.50 -16.04
CA PRO A 31 25.14 -32.07 -15.89
C PRO A 31 23.87 -31.84 -15.08
N LEU A 32 24.02 -31.26 -13.89
CA LEU A 32 22.94 -30.64 -13.15
C LEU A 32 22.39 -29.51 -14.02
N VAL A 33 21.40 -29.84 -14.86
CA VAL A 33 20.50 -28.87 -15.43
C VAL A 33 19.72 -28.31 -14.25
N GLY A 34 20.18 -27.17 -13.73
CA GLY A 34 19.46 -26.43 -12.71
C GLY A 34 18.04 -26.14 -13.19
N PRO A 35 17.05 -26.04 -12.28
CA PRO A 35 15.70 -25.70 -12.67
C PRO A 35 15.75 -24.36 -13.40
N SER A 36 15.47 -24.39 -14.70
CA SER A 36 15.12 -23.19 -15.47
C SER A 36 14.01 -22.52 -14.69
N VAL A 37 14.29 -21.32 -14.18
CA VAL A 37 13.27 -20.45 -13.57
C VAL A 37 12.32 -20.13 -14.70
N ALA A 38 11.29 -20.96 -14.85
CA ALA A 38 10.19 -20.73 -15.76
C ALA A 38 9.62 -19.37 -15.34
N ALA A 39 9.90 -18.35 -16.14
CA ALA A 39 9.34 -17.02 -15.99
C ALA A 39 7.82 -17.20 -15.85
N ALA A 40 7.32 -16.98 -14.64
CA ALA A 40 5.90 -17.02 -14.36
C ALA A 40 5.25 -16.00 -15.30
N GLN A 41 4.57 -16.48 -16.34
CA GLN A 41 3.90 -15.61 -17.29
C GLN A 41 2.89 -14.76 -16.52
N GLU A 42 3.11 -13.46 -16.48
CA GLU A 42 2.20 -12.52 -15.84
C GLU A 42 0.89 -12.53 -16.62
N GLU A 43 -0.18 -13.03 -15.99
CA GLU A 43 -1.49 -13.04 -16.63
C GLU A 43 -1.99 -11.59 -16.80
N ILE A 44 -2.24 -11.20 -18.05
CA ILE A 44 -2.69 -9.86 -18.41
C ILE A 44 -4.15 -9.91 -18.88
N PHE A 45 -4.97 -8.99 -18.37
CA PHE A 45 -6.41 -8.96 -18.58
C PHE A 45 -6.88 -7.60 -19.08
N ALA A 46 -7.82 -7.55 -20.01
CA ALA A 46 -8.57 -6.34 -20.34
C ALA A 46 -10.06 -6.63 -20.46
N ALA A 47 -10.88 -5.58 -20.36
CA ALA A 47 -12.28 -5.68 -20.76
C ALA A 47 -12.38 -5.58 -22.29
N ARG A 48 -13.25 -6.37 -22.94
CA ARG A 48 -13.41 -6.41 -24.42
C ARG A 48 -13.54 -5.01 -25.03
N ARG A 49 -14.28 -4.12 -24.36
CA ARG A 49 -14.57 -2.74 -24.82
C ARG A 49 -13.64 -1.65 -24.25
N SER A 50 -12.65 -1.97 -23.41
CA SER A 50 -11.79 -0.98 -22.77
C SER A 50 -10.44 -0.87 -23.45
N LYS A 51 -9.97 0.33 -23.80
CA LYS A 51 -8.59 0.52 -24.30
C LYS A 51 -7.51 0.29 -23.24
N VAL A 52 -7.86 -0.16 -22.03
CA VAL A 52 -6.95 -0.34 -20.90
C VAL A 52 -6.82 -1.82 -20.56
N TYR A 53 -5.58 -2.29 -20.40
CA TYR A 53 -5.27 -3.61 -19.88
C TYR A 53 -4.66 -3.52 -18.47
N HIS A 54 -4.71 -4.64 -17.75
CA HIS A 54 -4.37 -4.76 -16.35
C HIS A 54 -3.52 -6.01 -16.12
N ILE A 55 -2.54 -5.93 -15.22
CA ILE A 55 -1.81 -7.10 -14.71
C ILE A 55 -2.66 -7.84 -13.67
N ARG A 56 -2.38 -9.13 -13.43
CA ARG A 56 -3.12 -10.01 -12.51
C ARG A 56 -3.37 -9.42 -11.12
N LEU A 57 -2.42 -8.63 -10.62
CA LEU A 57 -2.48 -8.03 -9.28
C LEU A 57 -3.40 -6.81 -9.19
N CYS A 58 -3.91 -6.30 -10.32
CA CYS A 58 -4.79 -5.13 -10.34
C CYS A 58 -6.24 -5.47 -9.91
N SER A 59 -6.81 -4.67 -9.02
CA SER A 59 -8.21 -4.80 -8.58
C SER A 59 -9.21 -4.66 -9.73
N ALA A 60 -8.95 -3.75 -10.67
CA ALA A 60 -9.77 -3.61 -11.86
C ALA A 60 -9.76 -4.89 -12.71
N ALA A 61 -8.65 -5.65 -12.77
CA ALA A 61 -8.63 -6.95 -13.45
C ALA A 61 -9.58 -7.97 -12.82
N LYS A 62 -9.67 -7.98 -11.48
CA LYS A 62 -10.53 -8.89 -10.71
C LYS A 62 -12.03 -8.60 -10.92
N ASN A 63 -12.37 -7.34 -11.16
CA ASN A 63 -13.75 -6.88 -11.33
C ASN A 63 -14.26 -6.98 -12.78
N ILE A 64 -13.43 -7.38 -13.74
CA ILE A 64 -13.89 -7.66 -15.11
C ILE A 64 -14.64 -8.99 -15.08
N SER A 65 -15.92 -8.98 -15.44
CA SER A 65 -16.74 -10.20 -15.54
C SER A 65 -16.11 -11.23 -16.49
N ALA A 66 -16.38 -12.52 -16.28
CA ALA A 66 -15.77 -13.58 -17.08
C ALA A 66 -16.07 -13.42 -18.58
N GLU A 67 -17.27 -12.96 -18.92
CA GLU A 67 -17.76 -12.77 -20.29
C GLU A 67 -17.07 -11.59 -20.98
N ASN A 68 -16.76 -10.53 -20.22
CA ASN A 68 -16.14 -9.32 -20.72
C ASN A 68 -14.60 -9.37 -20.67
N ARG A 69 -14.01 -10.45 -20.13
CA ARG A 69 -12.55 -10.57 -19.93
C ARG A 69 -11.85 -11.09 -21.19
N VAL A 70 -10.85 -10.35 -21.65
CA VAL A 70 -9.87 -10.76 -22.67
C VAL A 70 -8.55 -11.04 -21.95
N ARG A 71 -7.93 -12.18 -22.24
CA ARG A 71 -6.62 -12.58 -21.69
C ARG A 71 -5.56 -12.38 -22.77
N PHE A 72 -4.42 -11.79 -22.39
CA PHE A 72 -3.24 -11.67 -23.24
C PHE A 72 -2.10 -12.49 -22.63
N LYS A 73 -1.26 -13.07 -23.49
CA LYS A 73 -0.07 -13.84 -23.11
C LYS A 73 1.11 -12.94 -22.75
N SER A 74 1.10 -11.69 -23.22
CA SER A 74 2.15 -10.70 -22.95
C SER A 74 1.65 -9.27 -23.07
N GLU A 75 2.39 -8.33 -22.49
CA GLU A 75 2.14 -6.90 -22.66
C GLU A 75 2.23 -6.49 -24.13
N LYS A 76 3.20 -7.02 -24.87
CA LYS A 76 3.39 -6.74 -26.30
C LYS A 76 2.14 -7.08 -27.12
N GLU A 77 1.50 -8.20 -26.81
CA GLU A 77 0.24 -8.61 -27.44
C GLU A 77 -0.89 -7.62 -27.12
N ALA A 78 -1.07 -7.26 -25.85
CA ALA A 78 -2.08 -6.29 -25.43
C ALA A 78 -1.89 -4.92 -26.11
N VAL A 79 -0.64 -4.46 -26.23
CA VAL A 79 -0.30 -3.20 -26.90
C VAL A 79 -0.54 -3.28 -28.42
N SER A 80 -0.20 -4.40 -29.06
CA SER A 80 -0.47 -4.61 -30.49
C SER A 80 -1.97 -4.60 -30.82
N GLU A 81 -2.80 -4.99 -29.87
CA GLU A 81 -4.27 -4.92 -29.89
C GLU A 81 -4.82 -3.53 -29.51
N GLY A 82 -3.95 -2.51 -29.46
CA GLY A 82 -4.32 -1.11 -29.20
C GLY A 82 -4.70 -0.81 -27.76
N ARG A 83 -4.31 -1.67 -26.80
CA ARG A 83 -4.57 -1.46 -25.37
C ARG A 83 -3.37 -0.78 -24.71
N ARG A 84 -3.63 0.09 -23.74
CA ARG A 84 -2.62 0.76 -22.89
C ARG A 84 -2.64 0.21 -21.47
N LEU A 85 -1.50 0.21 -20.79
CA LEU A 85 -1.41 -0.21 -19.40
C LEU A 85 -2.24 0.71 -18.49
N CYS A 86 -2.96 0.12 -17.54
CA CYS A 86 -3.63 0.88 -16.50
C CYS A 86 -2.60 1.67 -15.68
N LYS A 87 -2.89 2.93 -15.35
CA LYS A 87 -2.00 3.80 -14.58
C LYS A 87 -1.64 3.22 -13.20
N SER A 88 -2.57 2.51 -12.55
CA SER A 88 -2.29 1.84 -11.28
C SER A 88 -1.35 0.64 -11.45
N CYS A 89 -1.49 -0.11 -12.54
CA CYS A 89 -0.58 -1.21 -12.87
C CYS A 89 0.83 -0.69 -13.20
N ALA A 90 0.94 0.43 -13.94
CA ALA A 90 2.21 1.06 -14.26
C ALA A 90 3.02 1.38 -12.98
N ARG A 91 2.36 1.96 -11.97
CA ARG A 91 2.99 2.23 -10.67
C ARG A 91 3.41 0.98 -9.91
N LEU A 92 2.69 -0.13 -10.05
CA LEU A 92 3.08 -1.40 -9.42
C LEU A 92 4.35 -1.96 -10.06
N VAL A 93 4.41 -1.96 -11.39
CA VAL A 93 5.60 -2.39 -12.14
C VAL A 93 6.81 -1.52 -11.79
N GLU A 94 6.64 -0.20 -11.72
CA GLU A 94 7.70 0.73 -11.29
C GLU A 94 8.22 0.38 -9.88
N ARG A 95 7.33 0.15 -8.91
CA ARG A 95 7.73 -0.20 -7.54
C ARG A 95 8.39 -1.56 -7.42
N GLU A 96 7.96 -2.54 -8.20
CA GLU A 96 8.59 -3.86 -8.24
C GLU A 96 9.99 -3.78 -8.86
N ALA A 97 10.17 -2.96 -9.89
CA ALA A 97 11.49 -2.67 -10.47
C ALA A 97 12.41 -1.96 -9.47
N GLU A 98 11.91 -0.93 -8.78
CA GLU A 98 12.66 -0.24 -7.71
C GLU A 98 13.06 -1.18 -6.56
N ALA A 99 12.15 -2.07 -6.14
CA ALA A 99 12.42 -3.05 -5.10
C ALA A 99 13.45 -4.09 -5.54
N ALA A 100 13.40 -4.53 -6.80
CA ALA A 100 14.38 -5.46 -7.37
C ALA A 100 15.78 -4.83 -7.49
N GLU A 101 15.86 -3.56 -7.92
CA GLU A 101 17.13 -2.82 -7.96
C GLU A 101 17.72 -2.62 -6.56
N LYS A 102 16.88 -2.26 -5.58
CA LYS A 102 17.30 -2.15 -4.18
C LYS A 102 17.79 -3.49 -3.61
N ALA A 103 17.13 -4.60 -3.94
CA ALA A 103 17.57 -5.93 -3.50
C ALA A 103 18.95 -6.31 -4.09
N LYS A 104 19.27 -5.84 -5.31
CA LYS A 104 20.60 -6.03 -5.92
C LYS A 104 21.66 -5.16 -5.25
N SER A 105 21.34 -3.91 -4.87
CA SER A 105 22.29 -3.02 -4.18
C SER A 105 22.60 -3.49 -2.76
N ASP A 106 21.60 -4.02 -2.05
CA ASP A 106 21.75 -4.43 -0.65
C ASP A 106 22.44 -5.81 -0.52
N GLY A 107 22.42 -6.63 -1.58
CA GLY A 107 23.11 -7.93 -1.64
C GLY A 107 24.63 -7.86 -1.87
N ALA A 108 25.18 -6.67 -2.15
CA ALA A 108 26.62 -6.49 -2.41
C ALA A 108 27.43 -6.11 -1.16
N ASN A 109 26.80 -5.90 0.00
CA ASN A 109 27.48 -5.57 1.26
C ASN A 109 27.21 -6.66 2.30
N THR A 110 27.95 -7.76 2.21
CA THR A 110 28.18 -8.63 3.37
C THR A 110 29.59 -8.32 3.90
N PRO A 111 29.76 -8.00 5.19
CA PRO A 111 31.08 -7.79 5.78
C PRO A 111 31.72 -9.16 5.99
N ALA A 112 32.68 -9.51 5.13
CA ALA A 112 33.66 -10.53 5.41
C ALA A 112 35.05 -9.86 5.50
N ASP A 113 35.71 -10.13 6.62
CA ASP A 113 37.13 -9.95 6.90
C ASP A 113 37.62 -8.55 7.33
N ASP A 114 37.29 -8.21 8.59
CA ASP A 114 38.17 -7.42 9.47
C ASP A 114 39.28 -8.35 10.00
N ALA A 115 40.42 -8.40 9.31
CA ALA A 115 41.72 -8.69 9.91
C ALA A 115 42.84 -8.27 8.95
N GLU A 116 43.89 -7.66 9.51
CA GLU A 116 45.17 -7.40 8.85
C GLU A 116 45.25 -6.16 7.94
N ALA A 117 45.50 -4.99 8.53
CA ALA A 117 46.69 -4.17 8.21
C ALA A 117 46.55 -2.72 8.72
N ARG A 118 46.86 -2.54 10.01
CA ARG A 118 47.54 -1.32 10.45
C ARG A 118 48.96 -1.37 9.91
N ARG A 119 49.35 -0.45 9.02
CA ARG A 119 50.74 0.04 8.88
C ARG A 119 50.75 1.36 8.08
N ARG A 120 51.12 2.44 8.79
CA ARG A 120 52.01 3.59 8.43
C ARG A 120 51.93 4.09 6.99
N THR A 121 51.71 5.39 6.71
CA THR A 121 52.66 6.51 6.88
C THR A 121 51.92 7.85 6.72
N THR A 122 51.95 8.77 7.67
CA THR A 122 52.79 10.01 7.74
C THR A 122 52.85 10.90 6.49
N LYS A 123 52.32 12.13 6.66
CA LYS A 123 53.03 13.43 6.60
C LYS A 123 53.18 14.19 5.25
N ASP A 124 52.66 15.43 5.29
CA ASP A 124 53.03 16.73 4.69
C ASP A 124 53.37 16.91 3.18
N GLY A 125 52.91 18.07 2.66
CA GLY A 125 53.42 18.78 1.45
C GLY A 125 52.29 19.20 0.50
N ARG A 126 51.79 20.44 0.51
CA ARG A 126 52.27 21.69 -0.13
C ARG A 126 52.13 21.74 -1.67
N ALA A 127 51.41 22.78 -2.09
CA ALA A 127 51.06 23.39 -3.39
C ALA A 127 52.00 23.25 -4.61
N GLU A 128 51.38 23.20 -5.82
CA GLU A 128 51.54 24.05 -7.04
C GLU A 128 50.68 23.40 -8.17
N LYS A 129 49.72 24.05 -8.85
CA LYS A 129 49.73 25.07 -9.92
C LYS A 129 50.21 24.56 -11.30
N ASP A 130 49.28 24.45 -12.27
CA ASP A 130 49.37 24.77 -13.73
C ASP A 130 48.22 24.10 -14.50
N GLU A 131 47.35 24.87 -15.18
CA GLU A 131 47.41 25.32 -16.60
C GLU A 131 47.00 24.25 -17.63
N GLY A 132 46.02 24.59 -18.47
CA GLY A 132 45.70 23.84 -19.69
C GLY A 132 44.24 23.80 -20.10
N ALA A 133 43.73 24.89 -20.69
CA ALA A 133 42.62 24.83 -21.66
C ALA A 133 43.15 24.34 -23.03
N PRO A 134 42.29 23.81 -23.92
CA PRO A 134 41.76 24.72 -24.95
C PRO A 134 40.30 24.50 -25.34
N GLU A 135 39.71 25.59 -25.85
CA GLU A 135 38.44 25.72 -26.54
C GLU A 135 38.41 24.98 -27.89
N SER A 136 37.21 24.63 -28.39
CA SER A 136 36.59 25.17 -29.63
C SER A 136 35.31 24.37 -30.06
N PRO A 137 34.51 24.77 -31.07
CA PRO A 137 33.12 25.19 -30.86
C PRO A 137 32.08 24.42 -31.70
N GLY A 138 30.79 24.67 -31.47
CA GLY A 138 29.69 24.14 -32.28
C GLY A 138 28.47 25.08 -32.28
N ALA A 139 28.17 25.61 -33.46
CA ALA A 139 27.23 26.69 -33.78
C ALA A 139 25.72 26.35 -33.59
N PRO A 140 24.84 27.37 -33.60
CA PRO A 140 23.40 27.23 -33.38
C PRO A 140 22.62 26.96 -34.67
N VAL A 141 21.48 26.28 -34.57
CA VAL A 141 20.50 26.11 -35.65
C VAL A 141 19.19 26.84 -35.28
N PRO A 142 18.61 27.66 -36.16
CA PRO A 142 17.37 28.38 -35.91
C PRO A 142 16.14 27.60 -36.39
N SER A 143 14.98 27.83 -35.77
CA SER A 143 13.70 27.70 -36.46
C SER A 143 12.60 28.50 -35.76
N ALA A 144 12.27 29.62 -36.41
CA ALA A 144 11.00 30.30 -36.28
C ALA A 144 9.91 29.50 -37.00
N GLY A 145 8.71 29.52 -36.44
CA GLY A 145 7.52 28.89 -37.01
C GLY A 145 6.30 29.32 -36.22
N ASP A 146 5.84 30.54 -36.48
CA ASP A 146 4.56 31.08 -36.02
C ASP A 146 3.41 30.22 -36.55
N ALA A 147 2.67 29.61 -35.64
CA ALA A 147 1.39 28.98 -35.92
C ALA A 147 0.31 29.66 -35.07
N ILE A 148 -0.47 30.50 -35.74
CA ILE A 148 -1.72 31.09 -35.25
C ILE A 148 -2.64 29.95 -34.80
N LYS A 149 -2.90 29.87 -33.48
CA LYS A 149 -3.81 28.88 -32.91
C LYS A 149 -5.21 29.49 -32.84
N PRO A 150 -6.26 28.82 -33.35
CA PRO A 150 -7.62 29.34 -33.33
C PRO A 150 -8.13 29.50 -31.90
N SER A 151 -8.63 30.69 -31.59
CA SER A 151 -9.25 31.05 -30.32
C SER A 151 -10.48 30.20 -30.07
N GLN A 152 -10.42 29.37 -29.04
CA GLN A 152 -11.61 28.73 -28.47
C GLN A 152 -12.42 29.79 -27.73
N PRO A 153 -13.76 29.78 -27.82
CA PRO A 153 -14.61 30.73 -27.14
C PRO A 153 -14.49 30.58 -25.62
N ASP A 154 -14.40 31.74 -24.97
CA ASP A 154 -14.31 31.97 -23.54
C ASP A 154 -15.37 31.17 -22.78
N ARG A 155 -14.96 30.05 -22.20
CA ARG A 155 -15.75 29.34 -21.18
C ARG A 155 -15.59 30.13 -19.90
N SER A 156 -16.57 31.01 -19.67
CA SER A 156 -16.88 31.63 -18.40
C SER A 156 -16.47 30.73 -17.24
N GLN A 157 -15.54 31.26 -16.44
CA GLN A 157 -15.05 30.71 -15.19
C GLN A 157 -16.25 30.25 -14.34
N ALA A 158 -16.50 28.95 -14.31
CA ALA A 158 -17.29 28.37 -13.25
C ALA A 158 -16.48 28.59 -11.97
N ASP A 159 -17.08 29.24 -10.97
CA ASP A 159 -16.48 29.54 -9.68
C ASP A 159 -15.84 28.28 -9.08
N GLU A 160 -14.52 28.13 -9.26
CA GLU A 160 -13.77 27.09 -8.56
C GLU A 160 -13.78 27.44 -7.07
N PRO A 161 -14.10 26.48 -6.18
CA PRO A 161 -14.28 26.76 -4.77
C PRO A 161 -12.97 27.28 -4.17
N GLU A 162 -13.00 28.49 -3.60
CA GLU A 162 -11.85 29.17 -3.01
C GLU A 162 -11.17 28.25 -1.97
N ILE A 163 -9.88 27.95 -2.20
CA ILE A 163 -9.06 27.15 -1.28
C ILE A 163 -8.30 28.10 -0.37
N GLU A 164 -8.64 28.08 0.91
CA GLU A 164 -7.84 28.73 1.94
C GLU A 164 -6.64 27.88 2.32
N THR A 165 -5.54 28.55 2.65
CA THR A 165 -4.33 27.88 3.13
C THR A 165 -3.77 28.58 4.36
N LEU A 166 -3.27 27.80 5.31
CA LEU A 166 -2.64 28.31 6.53
C LEU A 166 -1.40 27.51 6.85
N SER A 167 -0.32 28.22 7.15
CA SER A 167 0.89 27.60 7.67
C SER A 167 0.98 27.73 9.18
N ALA A 168 1.13 26.60 9.87
CA ALA A 168 1.12 26.57 11.33
C ALA A 168 2.11 25.55 11.88
N ARG A 169 2.54 25.74 13.13
CA ARG A 169 3.37 24.76 13.86
C ARG A 169 2.49 23.87 14.71
N VAL A 170 2.77 22.57 14.68
CA VAL A 170 2.07 21.58 15.50
C VAL A 170 2.67 21.51 16.89
N LYS A 171 1.83 21.73 17.91
CA LYS A 171 2.18 21.57 19.32
C LYS A 171 2.20 20.09 19.70
N GLU A 172 1.11 19.38 19.40
CA GLU A 172 0.95 17.97 19.73
C GLU A 172 -0.05 17.26 18.82
N VAL A 173 -0.10 15.93 18.95
CA VAL A 173 -1.08 15.08 18.27
C VAL A 173 -1.74 14.21 19.32
N VAL A 174 -3.06 14.13 19.27
CA VAL A 174 -3.87 13.31 20.18
C VAL A 174 -4.54 12.15 19.43
N ALA A 175 -4.96 11.13 20.18
CA ALA A 175 -5.64 9.96 19.63
C ALA A 175 -6.92 10.35 18.85
N GLY A 176 -7.29 9.53 17.85
CA GLY A 176 -8.34 9.90 16.90
C GLY A 176 -7.88 10.87 15.81
N GLY A 177 -6.57 11.04 15.62
CA GLY A 177 -5.98 11.76 14.49
C GLY A 177 -6.12 13.28 14.56
N THR A 178 -6.28 13.84 15.76
CA THR A 178 -6.42 15.29 15.93
C THR A 178 -5.06 15.92 16.16
N ILE A 179 -4.79 17.00 15.42
CA ILE A 179 -3.57 17.79 15.49
C ILE A 179 -3.90 19.07 16.27
N VAL A 180 -3.09 19.39 17.27
CA VAL A 180 -3.22 20.63 18.03
C VAL A 180 -2.10 21.57 17.59
N LEU A 181 -2.47 22.75 17.11
CA LEU A 181 -1.52 23.78 16.70
C LEU A 181 -1.02 24.58 17.91
N GLU A 182 0.10 25.30 17.75
CA GLU A 182 0.59 26.20 18.80
C GLU A 182 -0.39 27.34 19.15
N SER A 183 -1.26 27.72 18.22
CA SER A 183 -2.35 28.66 18.47
C SER A 183 -3.44 28.12 19.40
N GLY A 184 -3.43 26.81 19.71
CA GLY A 184 -4.50 26.12 20.42
C GLY A 184 -5.64 25.64 19.51
N GLU A 185 -5.57 25.90 18.20
CA GLU A 185 -6.55 25.41 17.22
C GLU A 185 -6.44 23.88 17.05
N HIS A 186 -7.59 23.20 17.01
CA HIS A 186 -7.66 21.75 16.85
C HIS A 186 -8.05 21.41 15.41
N VAL A 187 -7.26 20.56 14.77
CA VAL A 187 -7.43 20.19 13.36
C VAL A 187 -7.74 18.70 13.23
N ARG A 188 -8.84 18.38 12.56
CA ARG A 188 -9.21 17.04 12.08
C ARG A 188 -8.77 16.89 10.62
N LEU A 189 -8.13 15.77 10.32
CA LEU A 189 -7.77 15.42 8.94
C LEU A 189 -9.03 15.19 8.09
N TRP A 190 -9.13 15.88 6.96
CA TRP A 190 -10.30 15.80 6.10
C TRP A 190 -10.44 14.42 5.45
N GLY A 191 -11.58 13.77 5.64
CA GLY A 191 -11.98 12.59 4.87
C GLY A 191 -11.36 11.28 5.38
N VAL A 192 -10.73 11.31 6.55
CA VAL A 192 -10.19 10.10 7.20
C VAL A 192 -10.66 10.01 8.65
N GLY A 193 -11.01 8.79 9.06
CA GLY A 193 -11.20 8.41 10.45
C GLY A 193 -9.93 7.74 10.99
N CYS A 194 -9.59 8.03 12.23
CA CYS A 194 -8.45 7.41 12.91
C CYS A 194 -8.93 6.69 14.17
N PRO A 195 -8.28 5.58 14.55
CA PRO A 195 -8.60 4.87 15.79
C PRO A 195 -8.43 5.78 17.01
N ARG A 196 -9.38 5.71 17.92
CA ARG A 196 -9.39 6.46 19.19
C ARG A 196 -8.55 5.75 20.24
N SER A 197 -8.32 6.42 21.38
CA SER A 197 -7.68 5.77 22.53
C SER A 197 -8.49 4.56 22.99
N GLY A 198 -7.81 3.45 23.28
CA GLY A 198 -8.44 2.16 23.62
C GLY A 198 -8.98 1.37 22.42
N GLN A 199 -8.80 1.87 21.18
CA GLN A 199 -9.00 1.10 19.96
C GLN A 199 -7.66 0.61 19.42
N MET A 200 -7.71 -0.49 18.66
CA MET A 200 -6.55 -1.08 18.01
C MET A 200 -5.85 -0.04 17.16
N ASP A 201 -4.54 0.00 17.29
CA ASP A 201 -3.67 0.94 16.58
C ASP A 201 -3.95 2.43 16.88
N GLY A 202 -4.76 2.76 17.90
CA GLY A 202 -5.02 4.15 18.32
C GLY A 202 -3.75 4.90 18.70
N GLU A 203 -2.92 4.29 19.55
CA GLU A 203 -1.62 4.85 19.96
C GLU A 203 -0.60 4.82 18.82
N ALA A 204 -0.63 3.77 17.99
CA ALA A 204 0.24 3.65 16.82
C ALA A 204 -0.03 4.77 15.80
N ALA A 205 -1.30 5.06 15.52
CA ALA A 205 -1.73 6.15 14.65
C ALA A 205 -1.30 7.52 15.22
N ALA A 206 -1.53 7.76 16.51
CA ALA A 206 -1.10 9.01 17.17
C ALA A 206 0.42 9.18 17.13
N SER A 207 1.18 8.12 17.42
CA SER A 207 2.64 8.13 17.40
C SER A 207 3.19 8.34 15.98
N PHE A 208 2.57 7.70 14.99
CA PHE A 208 2.93 7.84 13.58
C PHE A 208 2.82 9.28 13.09
N LEU A 209 1.73 9.96 13.46
CA LEU A 209 1.50 11.37 13.19
C LEU A 209 2.50 12.24 13.96
N ALA A 210 2.62 12.04 15.28
CA ALA A 210 3.52 12.82 16.13
C ALA A 210 4.96 12.80 15.61
N LYS A 211 5.47 11.63 15.21
CA LYS A 211 6.82 11.48 14.63
C LYS A 211 7.03 12.32 13.36
N ARG A 212 5.97 12.55 12.58
CA ARG A 212 6.02 13.30 11.32
C ARG A 212 5.85 14.79 11.48
N VAL A 213 5.00 15.22 12.41
CA VAL A 213 4.57 16.63 12.46
C VAL A 213 4.77 17.33 13.81
N LYS A 214 4.91 16.62 14.93
CA LYS A 214 5.05 17.28 16.25
C LYS A 214 6.26 18.22 16.27
N GLY A 215 6.05 19.45 16.70
CA GLY A 215 7.06 20.50 16.73
C GLY A 215 7.45 21.06 15.35
N ARG A 216 6.82 20.62 14.26
CA ARG A 216 7.14 21.01 12.89
C ARG A 216 6.07 21.92 12.30
N LYS A 217 6.47 22.66 11.26
CA LYS A 217 5.57 23.49 10.45
C LYS A 217 4.85 22.59 9.43
N VAL A 218 3.54 22.78 9.31
CA VAL A 218 2.66 22.10 8.34
C VAL A 218 1.90 23.14 7.52
N GLN A 219 1.36 22.70 6.39
CA GLN A 219 0.46 23.50 5.56
C GLN A 219 -0.93 22.87 5.59
N LEU A 220 -1.90 23.66 6.03
CA LEU A 220 -3.30 23.32 6.09
C LEU A 220 -3.98 23.90 4.85
N SER A 221 -4.93 23.16 4.27
CA SER A 221 -5.81 23.68 3.23
C SER A 221 -7.24 23.19 3.36
N TRP A 222 -8.19 24.07 3.09
CA TRP A 222 -9.62 23.76 3.12
C TRP A 222 -10.43 24.64 2.15
N HIS A 223 -11.65 24.22 1.82
CA HIS A 223 -12.62 25.05 1.11
C HIS A 223 -13.50 25.77 2.14
N ARG A 224 -13.80 27.04 1.90
CA ARG A 224 -14.82 27.75 2.70
C ARG A 224 -16.19 27.12 2.53
N GLY A 225 -16.99 27.18 3.59
CA GLY A 225 -18.43 26.96 3.49
C GLY A 225 -19.08 28.05 2.63
N GLU A 226 -20.33 27.81 2.23
CA GLU A 226 -21.14 28.79 1.47
C GLU A 226 -21.32 30.11 2.23
N ASP A 227 -21.25 30.06 3.57
CA ASP A 227 -21.31 31.21 4.47
C ASP A 227 -19.95 31.90 4.68
N GLY A 228 -18.91 31.47 3.97
CA GLY A 228 -17.54 32.00 4.09
C GLY A 228 -16.78 31.51 5.31
N THR A 229 -17.34 30.60 6.13
CA THR A 229 -16.68 30.10 7.33
C THR A 229 -15.76 28.91 7.03
N SER A 230 -14.74 28.72 7.88
CA SER A 230 -13.90 27.52 7.80
C SER A 230 -14.69 26.28 8.25
N PRO A 231 -14.56 25.13 7.56
CA PRO A 231 -15.34 23.95 7.87
C PRO A 231 -14.95 23.37 9.23
N ARG A 232 -15.94 23.14 10.08
CA ARG A 232 -15.75 22.54 11.41
C ARG A 232 -16.60 21.30 11.58
N ASP A 233 -16.08 20.34 12.35
CA ASP A 233 -16.87 19.18 12.76
C ASP A 233 -17.71 19.50 14.01
N ALA A 234 -18.51 18.52 14.45
CA ALA A 234 -19.40 18.66 15.62
C ALA A 234 -18.65 18.95 16.94
N LEU A 235 -17.32 18.75 16.99
CA LEU A 235 -16.49 19.06 18.15
C LEU A 235 -15.80 20.43 18.02
N GLY A 236 -16.14 21.21 16.99
CA GLY A 236 -15.58 22.53 16.73
C GLY A 236 -14.16 22.49 16.14
N ARG A 237 -13.65 21.33 15.72
CA ARG A 237 -12.31 21.22 15.14
C ARG A 237 -12.33 21.68 13.69
N LEU A 238 -11.32 22.42 13.26
CA LEU A 238 -11.10 22.73 11.84
C LEU A 238 -10.90 21.43 11.06
N VAL A 239 -11.65 21.26 9.97
CA VAL A 239 -11.46 20.14 9.03
C VAL A 239 -10.56 20.61 7.89
N ALA A 240 -9.36 20.05 7.77
CA ALA A 240 -8.41 20.47 6.75
C ALA A 240 -7.61 19.30 6.17
N SER A 241 -7.18 19.47 4.92
CA SER A 241 -6.06 18.69 4.37
C SER A 241 -4.78 19.20 5.01
N VAL A 242 -3.88 18.28 5.35
CA VAL A 242 -2.62 18.61 6.05
C VAL A 242 -1.45 18.05 5.26
N SER A 243 -0.60 18.95 4.78
CA SER A 243 0.67 18.58 4.13
C SER A 243 1.86 18.95 5.01
N TYR A 244 2.91 18.14 4.92
CA TYR A 244 4.13 18.29 5.72
C TYR A 244 5.37 17.99 4.88
N GLY A 245 6.54 18.39 5.38
CA GLY A 245 7.81 18.19 4.67
C GLY A 245 8.00 19.15 3.50
N SER A 246 9.18 19.08 2.87
CA SER A 246 9.53 19.88 1.69
C SER A 246 8.79 19.40 0.42
N ASP A 247 8.43 18.13 0.38
CA ASP A 247 7.70 17.47 -0.70
C ASP A 247 6.18 17.70 -0.64
N LYS A 248 5.69 18.40 0.40
CA LYS A 248 4.26 18.63 0.65
C LYS A 248 3.46 17.31 0.72
N SER A 249 4.06 16.28 1.32
CA SER A 249 3.43 14.99 1.54
C SER A 249 2.10 15.12 2.29
N ASP A 250 1.06 14.39 1.83
CA ASP A 250 -0.27 14.40 2.44
C ASP A 250 -0.35 13.46 3.65
N LEU A 251 -0.68 14.02 4.81
CA LEU A 251 -0.65 13.31 6.09
C LEU A 251 -1.75 12.25 6.21
N ALA A 252 -2.95 12.54 5.68
CA ALA A 252 -4.07 11.58 5.63
C ALA A 252 -3.75 10.39 4.71
N SER A 253 -3.22 10.65 3.52
CA SER A 253 -2.75 9.63 2.58
C SER A 253 -1.67 8.73 3.20
N ALA A 254 -0.74 9.31 3.97
CA ALA A 254 0.29 8.55 4.67
C ALA A 254 -0.29 7.60 5.74
N LEU A 255 -1.29 8.05 6.51
CA LEU A 255 -1.98 7.20 7.49
C LEU A 255 -2.73 6.04 6.84
N LEU A 256 -3.48 6.33 5.79
CA LEU A 256 -4.26 5.33 5.05
C LEU A 256 -3.35 4.26 4.47
N LEU A 257 -2.22 4.67 3.86
CA LEU A 257 -1.22 3.74 3.35
C LEU A 257 -0.71 2.78 4.42
N GLU A 258 -0.45 3.24 5.63
CA GLU A 258 0.05 2.37 6.71
C GLU A 258 -1.06 1.55 7.38
N GLY A 259 -2.31 1.69 6.95
CA GLY A 259 -3.46 1.05 7.60
C GLY A 259 -3.71 1.58 9.01
N LEU A 260 -3.29 2.81 9.31
CA LEU A 260 -3.49 3.46 10.62
C LEU A 260 -4.71 4.39 10.64
N ALA A 261 -5.50 4.37 9.56
CA ALA A 261 -6.74 5.12 9.39
C ALA A 261 -7.65 4.40 8.39
N TRP A 262 -8.90 4.88 8.29
CA TRP A 262 -9.88 4.47 7.29
C TRP A 262 -10.46 5.70 6.60
N VAL A 263 -11.04 5.53 5.42
CA VAL A 263 -11.74 6.60 4.72
C VAL A 263 -13.03 6.91 5.47
N ASP A 264 -13.22 8.18 5.83
CA ASP A 264 -14.47 8.64 6.42
C ASP A 264 -15.52 8.71 5.31
N ARG A 265 -16.39 7.70 5.29
CA ARG A 265 -17.40 7.55 4.26
C ARG A 265 -18.59 8.49 4.45
N GLY A 266 -18.78 9.04 5.64
CA GLY A 266 -19.86 9.98 5.96
C GLY A 266 -19.55 11.42 5.58
N GLN A 267 -18.28 11.75 5.34
CA GLN A 267 -17.85 13.09 4.97
C GLN A 267 -17.51 13.20 3.47
N PRO A 268 -18.06 14.19 2.75
CA PRO A 268 -17.55 14.56 1.43
C PRO A 268 -16.08 14.96 1.52
N CYS A 269 -15.24 14.45 0.63
CA CYS A 269 -13.82 14.78 0.57
C CYS A 269 -13.36 14.82 -0.89
N PRO A 270 -12.70 15.91 -1.35
CA PRO A 270 -12.22 16.03 -2.73
C PRO A 270 -11.29 14.88 -3.16
N ARG A 271 -10.52 14.32 -2.22
CA ARG A 271 -9.52 13.27 -2.48
C ARG A 271 -10.03 11.85 -2.21
N ARG A 272 -11.34 11.67 -2.03
CA ARG A 272 -11.94 10.38 -1.62
C ARG A 272 -11.51 9.20 -2.52
N ALA A 273 -11.49 9.38 -3.83
CA ALA A 273 -11.09 8.33 -4.76
C ALA A 273 -9.62 7.89 -4.55
N GLU A 274 -8.72 8.83 -4.29
CA GLU A 274 -7.33 8.50 -3.96
C GLU A 274 -7.25 7.77 -2.62
N TYR A 275 -7.95 8.26 -1.61
CA TYR A 275 -7.94 7.70 -0.25
C TYR A 275 -8.49 6.27 -0.20
N LEU A 276 -9.54 5.97 -0.96
CA LEU A 276 -10.06 4.60 -1.08
C LEU A 276 -9.02 3.65 -1.67
N ASN A 277 -8.26 4.07 -2.68
CA ASN A 277 -7.17 3.23 -3.22
C ASN A 277 -6.08 2.96 -2.18
N ARG A 278 -5.71 3.95 -1.35
CA ARG A 278 -4.71 3.76 -0.29
C ARG A 278 -5.21 2.83 0.82
N GLU A 279 -6.47 2.99 1.21
CA GLU A 279 -7.13 2.11 2.17
C GLU A 279 -7.16 0.67 1.66
N ASP A 280 -7.55 0.47 0.40
CA ASP A 280 -7.56 -0.84 -0.25
C ASP A 280 -6.17 -1.48 -0.28
N ASP A 281 -5.13 -0.72 -0.65
CA ASP A 281 -3.74 -1.18 -0.62
C ASP A 281 -3.32 -1.62 0.79
N ALA A 282 -3.61 -0.80 1.82
CA ALA A 282 -3.29 -1.15 3.20
C ALA A 282 -4.00 -2.43 3.64
N ALA A 283 -5.25 -2.57 3.21
CA ALA A 283 -6.11 -3.63 3.66
C ALA A 283 -5.86 -4.95 2.91
N TRP A 284 -5.41 -4.92 1.65
CA TRP A 284 -4.87 -6.11 0.96
C TRP A 284 -3.51 -6.53 1.53
N SER A 285 -2.67 -5.57 1.92
CA SER A 285 -1.41 -5.84 2.60
C SER A 285 -1.56 -6.19 4.09
N GLN A 286 -2.79 -6.29 4.61
CA GLN A 286 -3.07 -6.66 6.00
C GLN A 286 -2.35 -5.75 7.03
N ARG A 287 -2.30 -4.44 6.77
CA ARG A 287 -1.65 -3.43 7.61
C ARG A 287 -2.60 -2.83 8.64
N GLY A 288 -2.05 -2.51 9.82
CA GLY A 288 -2.72 -1.84 10.93
C GLY A 288 -4.14 -2.36 11.22
N VAL A 289 -5.13 -1.47 11.16
CA VAL A 289 -6.52 -1.76 11.52
C VAL A 289 -7.17 -2.81 10.61
N TRP A 290 -6.58 -3.08 9.45
CA TRP A 290 -7.03 -4.08 8.48
C TRP A 290 -6.38 -5.45 8.66
N LYS A 291 -5.41 -5.58 9.55
CA LYS A 291 -4.74 -6.84 9.85
C LYS A 291 -5.75 -7.86 10.37
N ARG A 292 -5.75 -9.06 9.78
CA ARG A 292 -6.48 -10.21 10.31
C ARG A 292 -5.88 -10.66 11.63
N LEU A 293 -6.74 -10.78 12.63
CA LEU A 293 -6.37 -11.17 13.98
C LEU A 293 -6.44 -12.68 14.15
N SER A 294 -5.57 -13.23 14.99
CA SER A 294 -5.57 -14.64 15.35
C SER A 294 -6.43 -14.91 16.58
N GLY A 295 -6.80 -16.18 16.78
CA GLY A 295 -7.42 -16.66 18.01
C GLY A 295 -8.74 -15.97 18.37
N ALA A 296 -8.94 -15.74 19.67
CA ALA A 296 -10.15 -15.14 20.22
C ALA A 296 -10.34 -13.68 19.77
N ALA A 297 -9.25 -12.91 19.63
CA ALA A 297 -9.31 -11.51 19.23
C ALA A 297 -10.03 -11.32 17.88
N GLY A 298 -9.75 -12.18 16.90
CA GLY A 298 -10.40 -12.14 15.58
C GLY A 298 -11.83 -12.69 15.54
N ARG A 299 -12.22 -13.49 16.54
CA ARG A 299 -13.57 -14.07 16.67
C ARG A 299 -14.49 -13.25 17.56
N ARG A 300 -14.01 -12.13 18.13
CA ARG A 300 -14.86 -11.22 18.91
C ARG A 300 -16.08 -10.82 18.10
N GLU A 301 -17.22 -10.78 18.76
CA GLU A 301 -18.48 -10.38 18.14
C GLU A 301 -18.46 -8.89 17.83
N ALA A 302 -18.98 -8.56 16.66
CA ALA A 302 -19.23 -7.22 16.21
C ALA A 302 -20.62 -7.17 15.58
N VAL A 303 -21.39 -6.14 15.91
CA VAL A 303 -22.72 -5.91 15.36
C VAL A 303 -22.64 -4.89 14.24
N VAL A 304 -23.32 -5.17 13.13
CA VAL A 304 -23.35 -4.30 11.94
C VAL A 304 -24.79 -4.11 11.48
N GLY A 305 -25.11 -2.92 10.94
CA GLY A 305 -26.38 -2.68 10.27
C GLY A 305 -26.26 -2.84 8.75
N LYS A 306 -27.40 -3.03 8.07
CA LYS A 306 -27.48 -3.21 6.61
C LYS A 306 -26.82 -2.12 5.78
N HIS A 307 -26.92 -0.87 6.25
CA HIS A 307 -26.48 0.33 5.52
C HIS A 307 -25.32 1.06 6.20
N THR A 308 -24.72 0.47 7.23
CA THR A 308 -23.66 1.13 8.01
C THR A 308 -22.28 0.72 7.53
N HIS A 309 -21.35 1.67 7.49
CA HIS A 309 -19.93 1.40 7.25
C HIS A 309 -19.13 1.20 8.55
N GLN A 310 -19.84 1.04 9.66
CA GLN A 310 -19.26 0.84 10.99
C GLN A 310 -19.68 -0.50 11.57
N TYR A 311 -18.81 -1.04 12.42
CA TYR A 311 -19.15 -2.16 13.30
C TYR A 311 -19.11 -1.69 14.76
N HIS A 312 -19.95 -2.32 15.57
CA HIS A 312 -20.24 -1.93 16.93
C HIS A 312 -19.96 -3.09 17.88
N ALA A 313 -19.62 -2.79 19.13
CA ALA A 313 -19.66 -3.80 20.19
C ALA A 313 -21.13 -4.16 20.47
N PRO A 314 -21.45 -5.40 20.90
CA PRO A 314 -22.83 -5.81 21.18
C PRO A 314 -23.57 -4.90 22.17
N ASP A 315 -22.86 -4.29 23.11
CA ASP A 315 -23.35 -3.37 24.15
C ASP A 315 -23.31 -1.89 23.75
N CYS A 316 -22.94 -1.57 22.49
CA CYS A 316 -22.84 -0.20 22.02
C CYS A 316 -24.24 0.45 21.92
N PRO A 317 -24.43 1.69 22.41
CA PRO A 317 -25.72 2.38 22.37
C PRO A 317 -26.28 2.56 20.94
N HIS A 318 -25.40 2.64 19.94
CA HIS A 318 -25.82 2.74 18.53
C HIS A 318 -26.49 1.48 17.99
N VAL A 319 -26.33 0.31 18.63
CA VAL A 319 -26.93 -0.94 18.18
C VAL A 319 -28.46 -0.84 18.13
N ALA A 320 -29.06 -0.12 19.09
CA ALA A 320 -30.51 0.11 19.14
C ALA A 320 -31.06 0.89 17.91
N HIS A 321 -30.19 1.55 17.17
CA HIS A 321 -30.55 2.35 15.99
C HIS A 321 -30.13 1.70 14.67
N LEU A 322 -29.60 0.47 14.70
CA LEU A 322 -29.21 -0.24 13.49
C LEU A 322 -30.43 -0.82 12.77
N ILE A 323 -30.47 -0.62 11.46
CA ILE A 323 -31.45 -1.25 10.57
C ILE A 323 -30.95 -2.65 10.23
N GLU A 324 -31.77 -3.66 10.54
CA GLU A 324 -31.46 -5.09 10.32
C GLU A 324 -30.09 -5.48 10.92
N PRO A 325 -29.90 -5.40 12.25
CA PRO A 325 -28.61 -5.70 12.87
C PRO A 325 -28.25 -7.17 12.69
N ALA A 326 -26.97 -7.42 12.37
CA ALA A 326 -26.40 -8.75 12.27
C ALA A 326 -25.12 -8.83 13.11
N THR A 327 -24.94 -9.94 13.82
CA THR A 327 -23.69 -10.25 14.53
C THR A 327 -22.75 -10.99 13.59
N ILE A 328 -21.54 -10.47 13.45
CA ILE A 328 -20.44 -11.05 12.66
C ILE A 328 -19.17 -11.09 13.51
N THR A 329 -18.12 -11.76 13.02
CA THR A 329 -16.81 -11.70 13.69
C THR A 329 -16.07 -10.40 13.38
N LEU A 330 -15.19 -9.96 14.28
CA LEU A 330 -14.33 -8.79 14.04
C LEU A 330 -13.47 -8.94 12.78
N ASN A 331 -12.94 -10.14 12.52
CA ASN A 331 -12.20 -10.41 11.29
C ASN A 331 -13.07 -10.29 10.04
N GLU A 332 -14.33 -10.69 10.11
CA GLU A 332 -15.29 -10.53 9.02
C GLU A 332 -15.61 -9.05 8.79
N ALA A 333 -15.83 -8.27 9.85
CA ALA A 333 -16.04 -6.83 9.76
C ALA A 333 -14.85 -6.12 9.07
N ARG A 334 -13.61 -6.46 9.48
CA ARG A 334 -12.37 -5.96 8.84
C ARG A 334 -12.23 -6.42 7.39
N GLY A 335 -12.61 -7.67 7.09
CA GLY A 335 -12.64 -8.21 5.74
C GLY A 335 -13.61 -7.45 4.82
N ARG A 336 -14.74 -6.99 5.38
CA ARG A 336 -15.75 -6.17 4.71
C ARG A 336 -15.39 -4.67 4.66
N ARG A 337 -14.21 -4.26 5.13
CA ARG A 337 -13.76 -2.85 5.22
C ARG A 337 -14.68 -1.97 6.07
N LEU A 338 -15.28 -2.56 7.10
CA LEU A 338 -16.04 -1.80 8.08
C LEU A 338 -15.09 -1.16 9.09
N SER A 339 -15.40 0.07 9.48
CA SER A 339 -14.62 0.83 10.46
C SER A 339 -15.18 0.64 11.88
N PRO A 340 -14.37 0.73 12.94
CA PRO A 340 -14.91 0.67 14.29
C PRO A 340 -15.77 1.90 14.57
N CYS A 341 -16.90 1.69 15.23
CA CYS A 341 -17.64 2.77 15.87
C CYS A 341 -16.77 3.51 16.90
N GLU A 342 -17.05 4.78 17.18
CA GLU A 342 -16.32 5.56 18.18
C GLU A 342 -16.37 5.01 19.61
N PHE A 343 -17.38 4.21 19.94
CA PHE A 343 -17.53 3.53 21.23
C PHE A 343 -16.87 2.15 21.26
N TRP A 344 -16.36 1.64 20.12
CA TRP A 344 -15.62 0.39 20.11
C TRP A 344 -14.38 0.51 21.01
N ARG A 345 -14.15 -0.49 21.85
CA ARG A 345 -12.93 -0.64 22.65
C ARG A 345 -12.43 -2.05 22.50
N ASP A 346 -11.12 -2.21 22.49
CA ASP A 346 -10.55 -3.53 22.59
C ASP A 346 -10.60 -4.03 24.02
N ALA A 347 -10.90 -5.33 24.16
CA ALA A 347 -10.82 -5.99 25.45
C ALA A 347 -9.37 -5.85 25.95
N LYS A 348 -9.23 -5.41 27.20
CA LYS A 348 -7.94 -5.26 27.86
C LYS A 348 -7.25 -6.59 28.06
#